data_AF-A0A497NY41-F1
#
_entry.id   AF-A0A497NY41-F1
#
_cell.length_a   1.000
_cell.length_b   1.000
_cell.length_c   1.000
_cell.angle_alpha   90.00
_cell.angle_beta   90.00
_cell.angle_gamma   90.00
#
_symmetry.space_group_name_H-M   'P 1'
#
loop_
_entity.id
_entity.type
_entity.pdbx_description
1 polymer ?
#
loop_
_entity_poly.entity_id
_entity_poly.type
_entity_poly.pdbx_seq_one_letter_code
_entity_poly.pdbx_strand_id
1 'polypeptide(L)'
;EKYGIPIFARIDYGGPGRTQLYVFSQELSKEEAREFLIRADEFFSKKGIIFIYPLHGGDMGRPGLVKKLSYGRFNWYDALAPEFETYETIRDLAKSKRHLED
;
A
#
# COMPACT_ATOMS: atom_id res chain seq x y z
N GLU A 1 2.67 29.15 0.56
CA GLU A 1 2.85 29.12 -0.90
C GLU A 1 2.87 27.66 -1.36
N LYS A 2 2.01 27.27 -2.29
CA LYS A 2 1.95 25.88 -2.82
C LYS A 2 2.88 25.87 -4.03
N TYR A 3 4.07 25.27 -3.90
CA TYR A 3 5.15 25.31 -4.90
C TYR A 3 4.79 24.76 -6.31
N GLY A 4 3.56 24.29 -6.54
CA GLY A 4 3.15 23.63 -7.78
C GLY A 4 3.79 22.25 -7.99
N ILE A 5 4.62 21.79 -7.04
CA ILE A 5 5.33 20.51 -7.12
C ILE A 5 4.45 19.43 -6.47
N PRO A 6 4.14 18.34 -7.19
CA PRO A 6 3.44 17.20 -6.59
C PRO A 6 4.32 16.52 -5.55
N ILE A 7 3.75 16.28 -4.36
CA ILE A 7 4.41 15.53 -3.29
C ILE A 7 3.81 14.14 -3.26
N PHE A 8 4.67 13.12 -3.27
CA PHE A 8 4.25 11.73 -3.22
C PHE A 8 4.60 11.10 -1.88
N ALA A 9 3.67 10.32 -1.33
CA ALA A 9 3.91 9.43 -0.21
C ALA A 9 3.83 7.98 -0.70
N ARG A 10 4.78 7.14 -0.28
CA ARG A 10 4.88 5.73 -0.65
C ARG A 10 5.21 4.89 0.58
N ILE A 11 4.66 3.69 0.66
CA ILE A 11 5.09 2.69 1.64
C ILE A 11 6.51 2.25 1.30
N ASP A 12 7.45 2.48 2.22
CA ASP A 12 8.85 2.11 2.03
C ASP A 12 9.09 0.60 2.19
N TYR A 13 10.03 0.09 1.39
CA TYR A 13 10.48 -1.30 1.37
C TYR A 13 12.00 -1.43 1.10
N GLY A 14 12.77 -0.34 1.16
CA GLY A 14 14.18 -0.35 0.76
C GLY A 14 15.16 -0.97 1.77
N GLY A 15 14.72 -1.21 3.00
CA GLY A 15 15.60 -1.59 4.11
C GLY A 15 15.57 -3.07 4.51
N PRO A 16 16.63 -3.58 5.17
CA PRO A 16 16.53 -4.83 5.91
C PRO A 16 15.50 -4.75 7.05
N GLY A 17 14.77 -5.85 7.27
CA GLY A 17 13.99 -6.04 8.49
C GLY A 17 12.53 -5.60 8.40
N ARG A 18 12.04 -4.98 9.48
CA ARG A 18 10.62 -4.61 9.68
C ARG A 18 10.31 -3.27 8.99
N THR A 19 10.37 -3.25 7.66
CA THR A 19 9.98 -2.09 6.83
C THR A 19 8.47 -1.80 6.93
N GLN A 20 8.04 -0.65 6.42
CA GLN A 20 6.62 -0.29 6.38
C GLN A 20 5.84 -1.26 5.49
N LEU A 21 6.43 -1.72 4.38
CA LEU A 21 5.82 -2.78 3.56
C LEU A 21 5.78 -4.12 4.28
N TYR A 22 6.81 -4.45 5.07
CA TYR A 22 6.76 -5.63 5.94
C TYR A 22 5.61 -5.53 6.93
N VAL A 23 5.45 -4.40 7.64
CA VAL A 23 4.34 -4.24 8.60
C VAL A 23 2.99 -4.36 7.89
N PHE A 24 2.83 -3.63 6.79
CA PHE A 24 1.61 -3.65 5.98
C PHE A 24 1.26 -5.04 5.46
N SER A 25 2.24 -5.77 4.92
CA SER A 25 2.00 -7.08 4.31
C SER A 25 2.00 -8.21 5.33
N GLN A 26 2.92 -8.24 6.28
CA GLN A 26 3.18 -9.38 7.16
C GLN A 26 2.42 -9.32 8.48
N GLU A 27 2.14 -8.13 9.02
CA GLU A 27 1.57 -7.99 10.36
C GLU A 27 0.11 -7.60 10.38
N LEU A 28 -0.37 -6.86 9.38
CA LEU A 28 -1.79 -6.57 9.25
C LEU A 28 -2.58 -7.79 8.74
N SER A 29 -3.80 -7.93 9.23
CA SER A 29 -4.84 -8.71 8.56
C SER A 29 -5.27 -8.04 7.25
N LYS A 30 -6.02 -8.76 6.42
CA LYS A 30 -6.55 -8.21 5.16
C LYS A 30 -7.43 -7.00 5.43
N GLU A 31 -8.27 -7.08 6.46
CA GLU A 31 -9.20 -6.05 6.87
C GLU A 31 -8.46 -4.81 7.37
N GLU A 32 -7.47 -4.98 8.24
CA GLU A 32 -6.63 -3.87 8.73
C GLU A 32 -5.82 -3.22 7.59
N ALA A 33 -5.31 -4.01 6.64
CA ALA A 33 -4.60 -3.48 5.49
C ALA A 33 -5.52 -2.62 4.59
N ARG A 34 -6.75 -3.07 4.33
CA ARG A 34 -7.76 -2.29 3.59
C ARG A 34 -8.11 -1.00 4.34
N GLU A 35 -8.34 -1.08 5.65
CA GLU A 35 -8.65 0.10 6.46
C GLU A 35 -7.48 1.09 6.53
N PHE A 36 -6.25 0.59 6.62
CA PHE A 36 -5.05 1.42 6.52
C PHE A 36 -5.01 2.20 5.21
N LEU A 37 -5.29 1.56 4.06
CA LEU A 37 -5.29 2.22 2.76
C LEU A 37 -6.30 3.37 2.71
N ILE A 38 -7.51 3.16 3.25
CA ILE A 38 -8.55 4.19 3.32
C ILE A 38 -8.09 5.37 4.17
N ARG A 39 -7.58 5.09 5.38
CA ARG A 39 -7.12 6.12 6.32
C ARG A 39 -5.90 6.89 5.79
N ALA A 40 -4.95 6.20 5.18
CA ALA A 40 -3.76 6.80 4.59
C ALA A 40 -4.14 7.71 3.42
N ASP A 41 -5.03 7.24 2.53
CA ASP A 41 -5.54 8.03 1.42
C ASP A 41 -6.19 9.33 1.89
N GLU A 42 -7.11 9.24 2.85
CA GLU A 42 -7.80 10.40 3.41
C GLU A 42 -6.81 11.38 4.05
N PHE A 43 -5.87 10.86 4.85
CA PHE A 43 -4.87 11.66 5.55
C PHE A 43 -3.96 12.43 4.59
N PHE A 44 -3.40 11.75 3.58
CA PHE A 44 -2.51 12.38 2.60
C PHE A 44 -3.27 13.34 1.68
N SER A 45 -4.48 12.97 1.25
CA SER A 45 -5.32 13.82 0.40
C SER A 45 -5.65 15.15 1.08
N LYS A 46 -6.02 15.13 2.37
CA LYS A 46 -6.25 16.35 3.17
C LYS A 46 -5.04 17.27 3.26
N LYS A 47 -3.83 16.76 3.01
CA LYS A 47 -2.57 17.51 3.00
C LYS A 47 -2.10 17.89 1.59
N GLY A 48 -2.84 17.53 0.55
CA GLY A 48 -2.43 17.71 -0.84
C GLY A 48 -1.25 16.82 -1.24
N ILE A 49 -1.06 15.68 -0.56
CA ILE A 49 -0.03 14.69 -0.84
C ILE A 49 -0.66 13.53 -1.60
N ILE A 50 -0.02 13.09 -2.68
CA ILE A 50 -0.47 11.96 -3.50
C ILE A 50 0.05 10.67 -2.85
N PHE A 51 -0.86 9.86 -2.31
CA PHE A 51 -0.52 8.54 -1.79
C PHE A 51 -0.43 7.53 -2.93
N ILE A 52 0.76 6.94 -3.12
CA ILE A 52 0.99 5.89 -4.10
C ILE A 52 0.54 4.57 -3.51
N TYR A 53 -0.57 4.02 -4.02
CA TYR A 53 -1.09 2.74 -3.56
C TYR A 53 -0.11 1.59 -3.86
N PRO A 54 0.12 0.68 -2.90
CA PRO A 54 0.88 -0.54 -3.15
C PRO A 54 0.02 -1.49 -3.99
N LEU A 55 0.29 -1.59 -5.30
CA LEU A 55 -0.43 -2.50 -6.19
C LEU A 55 0.31 -3.83 -6.38
N HIS A 56 1.58 -3.75 -6.76
CA HIS A 56 2.46 -4.89 -6.99
C HIS A 56 3.92 -4.51 -6.75
N GLY A 57 4.72 -5.46 -6.27
CA GLY A 57 6.15 -5.32 -6.06
C GLY A 57 6.53 -4.93 -4.64
N GLY A 58 7.83 -4.67 -4.46
CA GLY A 58 8.44 -4.40 -3.15
C GLY A 58 8.73 -5.69 -2.38
N ASP A 59 9.94 -5.79 -1.82
CA ASP A 59 10.34 -6.92 -0.98
C ASP A 59 9.56 -6.87 0.33
N MET A 60 8.81 -7.92 0.63
CA MET A 60 8.00 -8.02 1.85
C MET A 60 8.84 -8.33 3.09
N GLY A 61 10.12 -8.66 2.92
CA GLY A 61 11.05 -8.92 4.00
C GLY A 61 12.11 -9.95 3.61
N ARG A 62 13.19 -10.00 4.39
CA ARG A 62 14.26 -10.97 4.15
C ARG A 62 13.81 -12.42 4.43
N PRO A 63 14.45 -13.42 3.80
CA PRO A 63 14.21 -14.83 4.11
C PRO A 63 14.29 -15.11 5.62
N GLY A 64 13.30 -15.84 6.15
CA GLY A 64 13.17 -16.15 7.58
C GLY A 64 12.31 -15.18 8.39
N LEU A 65 12.09 -13.95 7.90
CA LEU A 65 11.13 -13.00 8.52
C LEU A 65 9.74 -13.10 7.88
N VAL A 66 9.69 -13.41 6.59
CA VAL A 66 8.45 -13.46 5.80
C VAL A 66 7.64 -14.69 6.18
N LYS A 67 6.38 -14.46 6.56
CA LYS A 67 5.42 -15.49 6.97
C LYS A 67 4.35 -15.71 5.91
N LYS A 68 3.99 -14.66 5.16
CA LYS A 68 3.01 -14.67 4.08
C LYS A 68 3.71 -14.36 2.76
N LEU A 69 3.60 -15.29 1.81
CA LEU A 69 4.06 -15.12 0.43
C LEU A 69 2.86 -14.83 -0.46
N SER A 70 3.03 -14.00 -1.49
CA SER A 70 1.99 -13.83 -2.50
C SER A 70 1.78 -15.16 -3.23
N TYR A 71 0.53 -15.65 -3.25
CA TYR A 71 0.16 -16.92 -3.88
C TYR A 71 0.93 -18.13 -3.30
N GLY A 72 1.31 -18.04 -2.01
CA GLY A 72 2.16 -19.04 -1.35
C GLY A 72 3.56 -19.23 -1.95
N ARG A 73 4.01 -18.36 -2.89
CA ARG A 73 5.22 -18.59 -3.69
C ARG A 73 6.17 -17.41 -3.75
N PHE A 74 5.67 -16.17 -3.85
CA PHE A 74 6.50 -15.01 -4.20
C PHE A 74 6.72 -14.08 -3.01
N ASN A 75 7.96 -13.58 -2.90
CA ASN A 75 8.38 -12.67 -1.82
C ASN A 75 8.20 -11.18 -2.15
N TRP A 76 7.44 -10.86 -3.19
CA TRP A 76 6.99 -9.51 -3.45
C TRP A 76 5.51 -9.39 -3.13
N TYR A 77 5.08 -8.21 -2.71
CA TYR A 77 3.68 -7.95 -2.44
C TYR A 77 2.86 -7.91 -3.74
N ASP A 78 1.63 -8.44 -3.69
CA ASP A 78 0.67 -8.35 -4.78
C ASP A 78 -0.75 -8.16 -4.21
N ALA A 79 -1.42 -7.08 -4.62
CA ALA A 79 -2.75 -6.73 -4.10
C ALA A 79 -3.85 -7.75 -4.47
N LEU A 80 -3.64 -8.57 -5.51
CA LEU A 80 -4.55 -9.64 -5.93
C LEU A 80 -4.27 -10.97 -5.23
N ALA A 81 -3.17 -11.09 -4.49
CA ALA A 81 -2.86 -12.33 -3.80
C ALA A 81 -3.91 -12.61 -2.71
N PRO A 82 -4.39 -13.86 -2.57
CA PRO A 82 -5.37 -14.24 -1.55
C PRO A 82 -4.91 -13.92 -0.13
N GLU A 83 -3.61 -13.81 0.11
CA GLU A 83 -3.04 -13.48 1.42
C GLU A 83 -3.26 -12.00 1.82
N PHE A 84 -3.54 -11.12 0.84
CA PHE A 84 -3.64 -9.67 1.04
C PHE A 84 -4.99 -9.10 0.57
N GLU A 85 -5.48 -9.44 -0.63
CA GLU A 85 -6.78 -9.06 -1.19
C GLU A 85 -7.17 -7.56 -1.01
N THR A 86 -6.26 -6.65 -1.32
CA THR A 86 -6.47 -5.20 -1.18
C THR A 86 -6.83 -4.51 -2.49
N TYR A 87 -6.77 -5.23 -3.62
CA TYR A 87 -6.96 -4.66 -4.96
C TYR A 87 -8.29 -3.90 -5.11
N GLU A 88 -9.41 -4.47 -4.66
CA GLU A 88 -10.73 -3.86 -4.79
C GLU A 88 -10.79 -2.51 -4.04
N THR A 89 -10.22 -2.45 -2.84
CA THR A 89 -10.10 -1.21 -2.06
C THR A 89 -9.26 -0.17 -2.81
N ILE A 90 -8.11 -0.56 -3.37
CA ILE A 90 -7.26 0.34 -4.16
C ILE A 90 -8.01 0.88 -5.38
N ARG A 91 -8.72 0.01 -6.10
CA ARG A 91 -9.51 0.38 -7.28
C ARG A 91 -10.59 1.39 -6.92
N ASP A 92 -11.30 1.17 -5.82
CA ASP A 92 -12.41 2.02 -5.41
C ASP A 92 -11.92 3.40 -4.93
N LEU A 93 -10.79 3.44 -4.21
CA LEU A 93 -10.10 4.69 -3.86
C LEU A 93 -9.61 5.45 -5.11
N ALA A 94 -9.06 4.76 -6.10
CA ALA A 94 -8.61 5.40 -7.33
C ALA A 94 -9.79 5.97 -8.15
N LYS A 95 -10.91 5.24 -8.23
CA LYS A 95 -12.12 5.70 -8.93
C LYS A 95 -12.76 6.91 -8.25
N SER A 96 -12.81 6.94 -6.91
CA SER A 96 -13.43 8.07 -6.19
C SER A 96 -12.68 9.39 -6.44
N LYS A 97 -11.37 9.34 -6.68
CA LYS A 97 -10.59 10.53 -7.04
C LYS A 97 -10.87 11.05 -8.44
N ARG A 98 -11.16 10.17 -9.40
CA ARG A 98 -11.48 10.57 -10.78
C ARG A 98 -12.77 11.41 -10.83
N HIS A 99 -13.74 11.08 -9.99
CA HIS A 99 -15.02 11.80 -9.91
C HIS A 99 -14.93 13.18 -9.23
N LEU A 100 -13.77 13.58 -8.71
CA LEU A 100 -13.55 14.92 -8.14
C LEU A 100 -12.98 15.91 -9.16
N GLU A 101 -12.60 15.43 -10.35
CA GLU A 101 -12.01 16.25 -11.43
C GLU A 101 -13.00 16.51 -12.59
N ASP A 102 -14.19 15.89 -12.55
CA ASP A 102 -15.33 16.12 -13.46
C ASP A 102 -16.32 17.13 -12.86
#